data_AF-A0A7C3GDT9-F1
#
_entry.id   AF-A0A7C3GDT9-F1
#
_cell.length_a   1.000
_cell.length_b   1.000
_cell.length_c   1.000
_cell.angle_alpha   90.00
_cell.angle_beta   90.00
_cell.angle_gamma   90.00
#
_symmetry.space_group_name_H-M   'P 1'
#
loop_
_entity.id
_entity.type
_entity.pdbx_description
1 polymer ?
#
loop_
_entity_poly.entity_id
_entity_poly.type
_entity_poly.pdbx_seq_one_letter_code
_entity_poly.pdbx_strand_id
1 'polypeptide(L)' 'MTDDLFRKEAIRHRTRALYGDVVLAAPLSTWLILAVLCALLFAGFAYLFWGHVDTDTGTISVWQWIFGTAS' A
#
# COMPACT_ATOMS: atom_id res chain seq x y z
N MET A 1 -51.44 17.24 -12.20
CA MET A 1 -51.69 17.38 -10.75
C MET A 1 -50.93 16.34 -9.90
N THR A 2 -50.29 15.34 -10.52
CA THR A 2 -49.45 14.33 -9.85
C THR A 2 -47.96 14.72 -9.74
N ASP A 3 -47.45 15.55 -10.66
CA ASP A 3 -46.04 15.98 -10.66
C ASP A 3 -45.61 16.77 -9.41
N ASP A 4 -46.53 17.56 -8.83
CA ASP A 4 -46.25 18.34 -7.64
C ASP A 4 -46.08 17.47 -6.39
N LEU A 5 -46.73 16.30 -6.34
CA LEU A 5 -46.61 15.33 -5.25
C LEU A 5 -45.23 14.66 -5.26
N PHE A 6 -44.79 14.19 -6.43
CA PHE A 6 -43.46 13.59 -6.60
C PHE A 6 -42.32 14.59 -6.38
N ARG A 7 -42.49 15.84 -6.83
CA ARG A 7 -41.54 16.92 -6.56
C ARG A 7 -41.37 17.17 -5.07
N LYS A 8 -42.46 17.16 -4.30
CA LYS A 8 -42.43 17.39 -2.85
C LYS A 8 -41.79 16.22 -2.10
N GLU A 9 -42.07 14.98 -2.50
CA GLU A 9 -41.49 13.78 -1.90
C GLU A 9 -39.98 13.63 -2.22
N ALA A 10 -39.58 13.92 -3.45
CA ALA A 10 -38.17 13.90 -3.85
C ALA A 10 -37.33 14.94 -3.09
N ILE A 11 -37.91 16.11 -2.79
CA ILE A 11 -37.26 17.15 -1.98
C ILE A 11 -37.17 16.71 -0.51
N ARG A 12 -38.23 16.11 0.05
CA ARG A 12 -38.26 15.66 1.45
C ARG A 12 -37.29 14.52 1.75
N HIS A 13 -37.01 13.65 0.77
CA HIS A 13 -36.05 12.55 0.91
C HIS A 13 -34.59 12.95 0.65
N ARG A 14 -34.31 14.13 0.09
CA ARG A 14 -32.95 14.60 -0.20
C ARG A 14 -32.22 15.20 1.01
N THR A 15 -32.92 15.42 2.13
CA THR A 15 -32.38 16.12 3.32
C THR A 15 -32.01 15.18 4.47
N ARG A 16 -32.15 13.85 4.29
CA ARG A 16 -31.60 12.90 5.25
C ARG A 16 -30.14 12.67 4.88
N ALA A 17 -29.30 13.66 5.15
CA ALA A 17 -27.86 13.44 5.27
C ALA A 17 -27.69 12.21 6.16
N LEU A 18 -26.89 11.24 5.71
CA LEU A 18 -26.48 10.10 6.52
C LEU A 18 -25.76 10.67 7.76
N TYR A 19 -26.52 10.94 8.82
CA TYR A 19 -26.00 11.27 10.14
C TYR A 19 -25.48 9.98 10.74
N GLY A 20 -24.25 9.66 10.39
CA GLY A 20 -23.37 8.78 11.12
C GLY A 20 -22.05 9.52 11.21
N ASP A 21 -21.43 9.50 12.38
CA ASP A 21 -20.08 10.05 12.57
C ASP A 21 -19.15 9.26 11.64
N VAL A 22 -18.88 9.79 10.45
CA VAL A 22 -17.91 9.19 9.54
C VAL A 22 -16.56 9.57 10.12
N VAL A 23 -16.05 8.70 10.99
CA VAL A 23 -14.65 8.74 11.39
C VAL A 23 -13.86 8.46 10.11
N LEU A 24 -13.50 9.55 9.41
CA LEU A 24 -12.50 9.53 8.37
C LEU A 24 -11.23 9.03 9.07
N ALA A 25 -10.95 7.74 8.94
CA ALA A 25 -9.70 7.17 9.41
C ALA A 25 -8.60 8.06 8.84
N ALA A 26 -7.90 8.78 9.73
CA ALA A 26 -6.92 9.75 9.30
C ALA A 26 -5.94 9.01 8.36
N PRO A 27 -5.70 9.54 7.14
CA PRO A 27 -4.84 8.85 6.20
C PRO A 27 -3.49 8.64 6.87
N LEU A 28 -3.01 7.40 6.84
CA LEU A 28 -1.70 7.04 7.37
C LEU A 28 -0.67 8.01 6.77
N SER A 29 0.18 8.60 7.60
CA SER A 29 1.12 9.63 7.18
C SER A 29 1.91 9.17 5.94
N THR A 30 1.78 9.90 4.84
CA THR A 30 2.50 9.59 3.59
C THR A 30 4.00 9.50 3.81
N TRP A 31 4.54 10.30 4.74
CA TRP A 31 5.94 10.26 5.14
C TRP A 31 6.32 8.94 5.83
N LEU A 32 5.42 8.38 6.63
CA LEU A 32 5.62 7.09 7.27
C LEU A 32 5.65 5.98 6.21
N ILE A 33 4.72 6.00 5.25
CA ILE A 33 4.71 5.05 4.13
C ILE A 33 6.01 5.14 3.33
N LEU A 34 6.44 6.37 2.99
CA LEU A 34 7.70 6.61 2.28
C LEU A 34 8.91 6.09 3.06
N ALA A 35 8.97 6.35 4.37
CA ALA A 35 10.06 5.88 5.22
C ALA A 35 10.14 4.34 5.25
N VAL A 36 8.99 3.66 5.40
CA VAL A 36 8.92 2.20 5.36
C VAL A 36 9.36 1.67 4.00
N LEU A 37 8.89 2.28 2.91
CA LEU A 37 9.28 1.88 1.56
C LEU A 37 10.80 2.03 1.36
N CYS A 38 11.37 3.18 1.74
CA CYS A 38 12.81 3.41 1.67
C CYS A 38 13.57 2.39 2.51
N ALA A 39 13.14 2.11 3.74
CA ALA A 39 13.79 1.13 4.61
C ALA A 39 13.81 -0.27 3.98
N LEU A 40 12.69 -0.71 3.37
CA LEU A 40 12.60 -1.99 2.67
C LEU A 40 13.54 -2.04 1.46
N LEU A 41 13.60 -0.96 0.67
CA LEU A 41 14.52 -0.87 -0.47
C LEU A 41 15.97 -0.93 0.00
N PHE A 42 16.35 -0.15 1.01
CA PHE A 42 17.71 -0.16 1.56
C PHE A 42 18.08 -1.54 2.12
N ALA A 43 17.18 -2.20 2.83
CA ALA A 43 17.40 -3.56 3.32
C ALA A 43 17.60 -4.56 2.16
N GLY A 44 16.78 -4.45 1.11
CA GLY A 44 16.92 -5.26 -0.09
C GLY A 44 18.26 -5.06 -0.78
N PHE A 45 18.67 -3.81 -1.02
CA PHE A 45 19.98 -3.49 -1.60
C PHE A 45 21.13 -3.97 -0.70
N ALA A 46 21.04 -3.76 0.61
CA ALA A 46 22.07 -4.22 1.53
C ALA A 46 22.21 -5.74 1.50
N TYR A 47 21.09 -6.48 1.53
CA TYR A 47 21.10 -7.94 1.41
C TYR A 47 21.64 -8.41 0.06
N LEU A 48 21.37 -7.68 -1.01
CA LEU A 48 21.84 -8.02 -2.33
C LEU A 48 23.38 -7.94 -2.41
N PHE A 49 23.97 -6.86 -1.87
CA PHE A 49 25.43 -6.62 -1.89
C PHE A 49 26.22 -7.38 -0.81
N TRP A 50 25.69 -7.50 0.41
CA TRP A 50 26.39 -8.13 1.54
C TRP A 50 25.86 -9.52 1.90
N GLY A 51 24.71 -9.91 1.34
CA GLY A 51 24.16 -11.24 1.57
C GLY A 51 25.01 -12.30 0.90
N HIS A 52 25.17 -13.41 1.61
CA HIS A 52 25.81 -14.60 1.14
C HIS A 52 24.80 -15.75 1.22
N VAL A 53 24.81 -16.61 0.22
CA VAL A 53 24.00 -17.82 0.14
C VAL A 53 24.93 -19.00 0.26
N ASP A 54 24.66 -19.87 1.23
CA ASP A 54 25.35 -21.15 1.34
C ASP A 54 24.74 -22.14 0.35
N THR A 55 25.54 -22.60 -0.61
CA THR A 55 25.19 -23.69 -1.52
C THR A 55 26.01 -24.94 -1.19
N ASP A 56 25.60 -26.10 -1.70
CA ASP A 56 26.29 -27.38 -1.46
C ASP A 56 27.76 -27.40 -1.89
N THR A 57 28.16 -26.44 -2.73
CA THR A 57 29.52 -26.23 -3.26
C THR A 57 30.31 -25.12 -2.56
N GLY A 58 29.70 -24.36 -1.63
CA GLY A 58 30.35 -23.28 -0.88
C GLY A 58 29.48 -22.03 -0.71
N THR A 59 30.01 -21.02 -0.01
CA THR A 59 29.32 -19.75 0.21
C THR A 59 29.55 -18.79 -0.96
N ILE A 60 28.49 -18.43 -1.68
CA ILE A 60 28.53 -17.49 -2.81
C ILE A 60 27.73 -16.22 -2.51
N SER A 61 28.13 -15.07 -3.07
CA SER A 61 27.37 -13.82 -2.87
C SER A 61 26.00 -13.88 -3.55
N VAL A 62 24.97 -13.27 -2.94
CA VAL A 62 23.59 -13.27 -3.48
C VAL A 62 23.54 -12.71 -4.92
N TRP A 63 24.30 -11.66 -5.23
CA TRP A 63 24.41 -11.12 -6.59
C TRP A 63 24.91 -12.16 -7.60
N GLN A 64 25.93 -12.94 -7.24
CA GLN A 64 26.51 -13.95 -8.13
C GLN A 64 25.55 -15.11 -8.36
N TRP A 65 24.78 -15.47 -7.34
CA TRP A 65 23.73 -16.47 -7.42
C TRP A 65 22.59 -16.04 -8.37
N ILE A 66 22.10 -14.79 -8.24
CA ILE A 66 20.99 -14.27 -9.07
C ILE A 66 21.39 -14.16 -10.55
N PHE A 67 22.59 -13.65 -10.83
CA PHE A 67 23.05 -13.48 -12.21
C PHE A 67 23.67 -14.73 -12.82
N GLY A 68 23.69 -15.86 -12.10
CA GLY A 68 24.22 -17.13 -12.61
C GLY A 68 25.71 -17.07 -12.97
N THR A 69 26.47 -16.14 -12.37
CA THR A 69 27.91 -15.99 -12.63
C THR A 69 28.75 -16.97 -11.81
N ALA A 70 28.12 -17.74 -10.92
CA ALA A 70 28.75 -18.87 -10.24
C ALA A 70 28.79 -20.08 -11.19
N SER A 71 29.80 -20.10 -12.05
CA SER A 71 30.18 -21.26 -12.88
C SER A 71 31.36 -22.00 -12.28
#